data_AF-A0A0F8Y0Y2-F1
#
_entry.id   AF-A0A0F8Y0Y2-F1
#
_cell.length_a   1.000
_cell.length_b   1.000
_cell.length_c   1.000
_cell.angle_alpha   90.00
_cell.angle_beta   90.00
_cell.angle_gamma   90.00
#
_symmetry.space_group_name_H-M   'P 1'
#
loop_
_entity.id
_entity.type
_entity.pdbx_description
1 polymer ?
#
loop_
_entity_poly.entity_id
_entity_poly.type
_entity_poly.pdbx_seq_one_letter_code
_entity_poly.pdbx_strand_id
1 'polypeptide(L)'
;MKSIRVAFEEAFGNEDAAAIMAAAEEHQNGVHDKRGSDPFKWAILICIGFECVSKGSYRKHHGIKTPWRDLKRWIKAHADLGSHDGDCDYLALMSGVYNEYAAKD
;
A
#
# COMPACT_ATOMS: atom_id res chain seq x y z
N MET A 1 -7.18 18.47 5.01
CA MET A 1 -6.17 17.41 5.12
C MET A 1 -5.72 17.06 3.70
N LYS A 2 -4.42 17.04 3.40
CA LYS A 2 -3.95 16.56 2.08
C LYS A 2 -4.29 15.06 1.98
N SER A 3 -4.69 14.58 0.81
CA SER A 3 -4.89 13.14 0.61
C SER A 3 -3.56 12.41 0.80
N ILE A 4 -3.61 11.15 1.23
CA ILE A 4 -2.38 10.38 1.45
C ILE A 4 -1.58 10.21 0.15
N ARG A 5 -2.29 10.12 -0.99
CA ARG A 5 -1.69 10.08 -2.32
C ARG A 5 -0.86 11.33 -2.60
N VAL A 6 -1.39 12.52 -2.35
CA VAL A 6 -0.64 13.79 -2.56
C VAL A 6 0.60 13.82 -1.66
N ALA A 7 0.47 13.43 -0.39
CA ALA A 7 1.61 13.36 0.52
C ALA A 7 2.68 12.35 0.06
N PHE A 8 2.25 11.24 -0.55
CA PHE A 8 3.15 10.24 -1.12
C PHE A 8 3.88 10.78 -2.36
N GLU A 9 3.15 11.42 -3.26
CA GLU A 9 3.71 12.00 -4.49
C GLU A 9 4.74 13.09 -4.16
N GLU A 10 4.53 13.88 -3.11
CA GLU A 10 5.52 14.85 -2.60
C GLU A 10 6.80 14.18 -2.08
N ALA A 11 6.70 12.97 -1.51
CA ALA A 11 7.83 12.25 -0.93
C ALA A 11 8.61 11.40 -1.95
N PHE A 12 7.92 10.75 -2.89
CA PHE A 12 8.49 9.72 -3.75
C PHE A 12 8.19 9.92 -5.25
N GLY A 13 7.36 10.90 -5.59
CA GLY A 13 6.99 11.21 -6.97
C GLY A 13 5.75 10.46 -7.46
N ASN A 14 5.14 11.04 -8.50
CA ASN A 14 3.93 10.51 -9.13
C ASN A 14 4.13 9.14 -9.81
N GLU A 15 5.33 8.86 -10.32
CA GLU A 15 5.61 7.57 -10.97
C GLU A 15 5.47 6.40 -10.00
N ASP A 16 6.01 6.51 -8.78
CA ASP A 16 5.89 5.46 -7.78
C ASP A 16 4.46 5.36 -7.23
N ALA A 17 3.75 6.48 -7.09
CA ALA A 17 2.34 6.47 -6.70
C ALA A 17 1.49 5.72 -7.75
N ALA A 18 1.73 5.98 -9.03
CA ALA A 18 1.06 5.29 -10.13
C ALA A 18 1.43 3.79 -10.16
N ALA A 19 2.69 3.45 -9.94
CA ALA A 19 3.16 2.05 -9.90
C ALA A 19 2.49 1.24 -8.78
N ILE A 20 2.34 1.82 -7.58
CA ILE A 20 1.62 1.18 -6.46
C ILE A 20 0.15 0.94 -6.81
N MET A 21 -0.52 1.94 -7.40
CA MET A 21 -1.91 1.77 -7.82
C MET A 21 -2.05 0.66 -8.87
N ALA A 22 -1.21 0.67 -9.91
CA ALA A 22 -1.23 -0.34 -10.96
C ALA A 22 -0.98 -1.76 -10.40
N ALA A 23 0.00 -1.91 -9.51
CA ALA A 23 0.30 -3.18 -8.85
C ALA A 23 -0.90 -3.72 -8.04
N ALA A 24 -1.58 -2.85 -7.29
CA ALA A 24 -2.77 -3.25 -6.56
C ALA A 24 -3.94 -3.63 -7.48
N GLU A 25 -4.08 -2.94 -8.61
CA GLU A 25 -5.12 -3.22 -9.61
C GLU A 25 -4.93 -4.58 -10.30
N GLU A 26 -3.68 -5.04 -10.49
CA GLU A 26 -3.38 -6.39 -11.02
C GLU A 26 -3.83 -7.53 -10.09
N HIS A 27 -4.04 -7.23 -8.79
CA HIS A 27 -4.51 -8.20 -7.81
C HIS A 27 -6.04 -8.20 -7.62
N GLN A 28 -6.76 -7.35 -8.35
CA GLN A 28 -8.22 -7.38 -8.36
C GLN A 28 -8.73 -8.65 -9.05
N ASN A 29 -9.79 -9.25 -8.50
CA ASN A 29 -10.38 -10.47 -9.04
C ASN A 29 -11.90 -10.37 -9.25
N GLY A 30 -12.49 -9.19 -9.05
CA GLY A 30 -13.92 -8.94 -9.11
C GLY A 30 -14.66 -9.23 -7.79
N VAL A 31 -13.95 -9.69 -6.76
CA VAL A 31 -14.47 -10.05 -5.44
C VAL A 31 -13.57 -9.43 -4.38
N HIS A 32 -14.15 -8.84 -3.32
CA HIS A 32 -13.39 -8.16 -2.27
C HIS A 32 -12.50 -7.00 -2.77
N ASP A 33 -12.99 -6.26 -3.77
CA ASP A 33 -12.29 -5.12 -4.37
C ASP A 33 -12.76 -3.75 -3.84
N LYS A 34 -13.40 -3.69 -2.65
CA LYS A 34 -13.84 -2.40 -2.10
C LYS A 34 -12.64 -1.57 -1.70
N ARG A 35 -12.33 -0.54 -2.48
CA ARG A 35 -11.19 0.36 -2.25
C ARG A 35 -11.33 1.27 -1.03
N GLY A 36 -12.51 1.28 -0.37
CA GLY A 36 -12.79 2.15 0.76
C GLY A 36 -12.87 3.63 0.39
N SER A 37 -12.85 4.48 1.41
CA SER A 37 -12.86 5.94 1.31
C SER A 37 -11.55 6.52 0.77
N ASP A 38 -10.42 5.80 0.93
CA ASP A 38 -9.11 6.19 0.42
C ASP A 38 -8.49 5.07 -0.45
N PRO A 39 -8.66 5.14 -1.78
CA PRO A 39 -8.15 4.12 -2.69
C PRO A 39 -6.63 3.93 -2.65
N PHE A 40 -5.87 4.93 -2.20
CA PHE A 40 -4.42 4.80 -2.11
C PHE A 40 -3.99 4.03 -0.86
N LYS A 41 -4.73 4.15 0.26
CA LYS A 41 -4.54 3.26 1.42
C LYS A 41 -4.82 1.81 1.06
N TRP A 42 -5.89 1.56 0.31
CA TRP A 42 -6.19 0.23 -0.25
C TRP A 42 -5.02 -0.30 -1.08
N ALA A 43 -4.50 0.49 -2.02
CA ALA A 43 -3.41 0.05 -2.88
C ALA A 43 -2.14 -0.30 -2.10
N ILE A 44 -1.80 0.49 -1.07
CA ILE A 44 -0.68 0.20 -0.17
C ILE A 44 -0.90 -1.13 0.57
N LEU A 45 -2.10 -1.35 1.12
CA LEU A 45 -2.44 -2.60 1.84
C LEU A 45 -2.30 -3.82 0.92
N ILE A 46 -2.89 -3.78 -0.28
CA ILE A 46 -2.78 -4.87 -1.26
C ILE A 46 -1.31 -5.13 -1.63
N CYS A 47 -0.54 -4.08 -1.92
CA CYS A 47 0.87 -4.23 -2.25
C CYS A 47 1.72 -4.79 -1.10
N ILE A 48 1.36 -4.51 0.16
CA ILE A 48 1.99 -5.11 1.34
C ILE A 48 1.63 -6.60 1.41
N GLY A 49 0.35 -6.94 1.27
CA GLY A 49 -0.14 -8.32 1.38
C GLY A 49 0.43 -9.26 0.32
N PHE A 50 0.56 -8.80 -0.93
CA PHE A 50 1.17 -9.55 -2.03
C PHE A 50 2.69 -9.37 -2.15
N GLU A 51 3.32 -8.71 -1.18
CA GLU A 51 4.77 -8.45 -1.16
C GLU A 51 5.31 -7.65 -2.36
N CYS A 52 4.45 -6.95 -3.11
CA CYS A 52 4.82 -6.13 -4.27
C CYS A 52 5.89 -5.09 -3.93
N VAL A 53 5.87 -4.57 -2.70
CA VAL A 53 6.81 -3.54 -2.23
C VAL A 53 8.03 -4.10 -1.51
N SER A 54 7.88 -5.25 -0.82
CA SER A 54 8.91 -5.82 0.05
C SER A 54 9.87 -6.74 -0.70
N LYS A 55 9.36 -7.55 -1.64
CA LYS A 55 10.17 -8.49 -2.41
C LYS A 55 10.77 -7.80 -3.62
N GLY A 56 12.11 -7.76 -3.69
CA GLY A 56 12.83 -7.01 -4.71
C GLY A 56 12.51 -7.40 -6.15
N SER A 57 12.13 -8.66 -6.42
CA SER A 57 11.71 -9.11 -7.75
C SER A 57 10.33 -8.57 -8.15
N TYR A 58 9.36 -8.59 -7.23
CA TYR A 58 8.00 -8.08 -7.49
C TYR A 58 8.01 -6.56 -7.62
N ARG A 59 8.78 -5.89 -6.76
CA ARG A 59 8.95 -4.45 -6.83
C ARG A 59 9.48 -4.00 -8.20
N LYS A 60 10.48 -4.70 -8.73
CA LYS A 60 11.02 -4.46 -10.08
C LYS A 60 9.98 -4.76 -11.16
N HIS A 61 9.21 -5.84 -11.02
CA HIS A 61 8.16 -6.21 -11.98
C HIS A 61 7.11 -5.11 -12.12
N HIS A 62 6.66 -4.54 -10.99
CA HIS A 62 5.67 -3.46 -10.99
C HIS A 62 6.26 -2.05 -11.19
N GLY A 63 7.58 -1.94 -11.40
CA GLY A 63 8.23 -0.64 -11.66
C GLY A 63 8.29 0.31 -10.45
N ILE A 64 8.09 -0.17 -9.23
CA ILE A 64 8.19 0.63 -8.00
C ILE A 64 9.68 0.86 -7.69
N LYS A 65 10.13 2.12 -7.72
CA LYS A 65 11.55 2.48 -7.63
C LYS A 65 12.00 2.67 -6.18
N THR A 66 11.13 3.22 -5.33
CA THR A 66 11.45 3.52 -3.92
C THR A 66 11.89 2.26 -3.17
N PRO A 67 13.04 2.29 -2.47
CA PRO A 67 13.47 1.17 -1.65
C PRO A 67 12.47 0.83 -0.55
N TRP A 68 12.22 -0.47 -0.34
CA TRP A 68 11.26 -0.94 0.67
C TRP A 68 11.49 -0.34 2.05
N ARG A 69 12.74 -0.20 2.48
CA ARG A 69 13.08 0.38 3.79
C ARG A 69 12.51 1.79 3.97
N ASP A 70 12.61 2.61 2.93
CA ASP A 70 12.24 4.02 2.99
C ASP A 70 10.71 4.15 2.85
N LEU A 71 10.11 3.34 1.98
CA LEU A 71 8.66 3.19 1.85
C LEU A 71 8.01 2.70 3.16
N LYS A 72 8.56 1.65 3.78
CA LYS A 72 8.09 1.12 5.07
C LYS A 72 8.11 2.19 6.16
N ARG A 73 9.20 2.96 6.24
CA ARG A 73 9.33 4.06 7.22
C ARG A 73 8.25 5.12 7.00
N TRP A 74 8.05 5.54 5.75
CA TRP A 74 7.05 6.54 5.42
C TRP A 74 5.62 6.06 5.69
N ILE A 75 5.28 4.82 5.32
CA ILE A 75 3.96 4.23 5.55
C ILE A 75 3.63 4.28 7.05
N LYS A 76 4.55 3.85 7.91
CA LYS A 76 4.34 3.87 9.36
C LYS A 76 4.12 5.27 9.92
N ALA A 77 4.75 6.29 9.34
CA ALA A 77 4.66 7.67 9.84
C ALA A 77 3.45 8.43 9.29
N HIS A 78 2.93 8.07 8.11
CA HIS A 78 2.02 8.94 7.37
C HIS A 78 0.75 8.25 6.87
N ALA A 79 0.77 6.93 6.59
CA ALA A 79 -0.31 6.29 5.84
C ALA A 79 -1.58 6.00 6.64
N ASP A 80 -1.49 5.91 7.98
CA ASP A 80 -2.64 5.65 8.87
C ASP A 80 -3.51 4.50 8.33
N LEU A 81 -2.87 3.37 8.01
CA LEU A 81 -3.53 2.24 7.36
C LEU A 81 -4.61 1.60 8.24
N GLY A 82 -4.51 1.77 9.57
CA GLY A 82 -5.51 1.31 10.52
C GLY A 82 -6.88 2.01 10.40
N SER A 83 -6.96 3.14 9.68
CA SER A 83 -8.24 3.81 9.41
C SER A 83 -8.93 3.33 8.14
N HIS A 84 -8.34 2.39 7.40
CA HIS A 84 -8.90 1.90 6.15
C HIS A 84 -10.25 1.19 6.39
N ASP A 85 -11.25 1.52 5.57
CA ASP A 85 -12.63 1.03 5.69
C ASP A 85 -13.08 0.18 4.48
N GLY A 86 -12.13 -0.21 3.64
CA GLY A 86 -12.34 -1.10 2.50
C GLY A 86 -11.88 -2.54 2.75
N ASP A 87 -11.88 -3.33 1.68
CA ASP A 87 -11.27 -4.66 1.67
C ASP A 87 -9.74 -4.57 1.73
N CYS A 88 -9.10 -5.67 2.11
CA CYS A 88 -7.64 -5.82 2.12
C CYS A 88 -7.29 -7.29 1.81
N ASP A 89 -6.00 -7.60 1.65
CA ASP A 89 -5.59 -9.00 1.58
C ASP A 89 -5.83 -9.69 2.94
N TYR A 90 -6.80 -10.60 2.98
CA TYR A 90 -7.24 -11.27 4.20
C TYR A 90 -6.19 -12.22 4.76
N LEU A 91 -5.33 -12.83 3.92
CA LEU A 91 -4.28 -13.71 4.40
C LEU A 91 -3.20 -12.91 5.15
N ALA A 92 -2.81 -11.75 4.64
CA ALA A 92 -1.92 -10.80 5.29
C ALA A 92 -2.53 -10.27 6.60
N LEU A 93 -3.84 -10.00 6.63
CA LEU A 93 -4.52 -9.63 7.87
C LEU A 93 -4.44 -10.75 8.91
N MET A 94 -4.81 -11.98 8.55
CA MET A 94 -4.86 -13.12 9.48
C MET A 94 -3.47 -13.57 9.95
N SER A 95 -2.44 -13.40 9.12
CA SER A 95 -1.05 -13.66 9.48
C SER A 95 -0.40 -12.54 10.30
N GLY A 96 -1.12 -11.43 10.52
CA GLY A 96 -0.64 -10.31 11.34
C GLY A 96 0.34 -9.37 10.62
N VAL A 97 0.48 -9.46 9.29
CA VAL A 97 1.37 -8.59 8.50
C VAL A 97 1.03 -7.11 8.71
N TYR A 98 -0.26 -6.78 8.87
CA TYR A 98 -0.71 -5.40 9.05
C TYR A 98 -0.51 -4.84 10.47
N ASN A 99 -0.19 -5.67 11.46
CA ASN A 99 -0.06 -5.24 12.86
C ASN A 99 1.02 -4.14 13.02
N GLU A 100 2.07 -4.19 12.21
CA GLU A 100 3.15 -3.19 12.22
C GLU A 100 2.76 -1.82 11.64
N TYR A 101 1.60 -1.72 10.98
CA TYR A 101 1.12 -0.52 10.27
C TYR A 101 -0.23 0.00 10.78
N ALA A 102 -0.97 -0.83 11.53
CA ALA A 102 -2.28 -0.50 12.10
C ALA A 102 -2.20 -0.02 13.55
N ALA A 103 -1.07 -0.24 14.25
CA ALA A 103 -0.88 0.25 15.60
C ALA A 103 -0.62 1.77 15.59
N LYS A 104 -1.48 2.52 16.30
CA LYS A 104 -1.13 3.87 16.78
C LYS A 104 -0.28 3.66 18.04
N ASP A 105 0.98 4.11 17.99
CA ASP A 105 1.74 4.36 19.21
C ASP A 105 1.04 5.45 20.05
#